data_AF-A0A0F9SAH8-F1
#
_entry.id   AF-A0A0F9SAH8-F1
#
_cell.length_a   1.000
_cell.length_b   1.000
_cell.length_c   1.000
_cell.angle_alpha   90.00
_cell.angle_beta   90.00
_cell.angle_gamma   90.00
#
_symmetry.space_group_name_H-M   'P 1'
#
loop_
_entity.id
_entity.type
_entity.pdbx_description
1 polymer ?
#
loop_
_entity_poly.entity_id
_entity_poly.type
_entity_poly.pdbx_seq_one_letter_code
_entity_poly.pdbx_strand_id
1 'polypeptide(L)'
;MTWKPAEFEVATDLGACLRRGEILPPFGVHEDDDGWQMPWVVTHLPTGCMLPCRFVNQDAAKLAVSEIAGFGDWDFDEIDARAAALQAVMTPTIDEWCARGLCERSTDGLKPGDRDVIKHQERFKGGAS
;
A
#
# COMPACT_ATOMS: atom_id res chain seq x y z
N MET A 1 -5.70 -12.83 -15.80
CA MET A 1 -5.69 -12.57 -14.34
C MET A 1 -6.88 -11.67 -14.03
N THR A 2 -7.71 -12.01 -13.04
CA THR A 2 -8.99 -11.30 -12.78
C THR A 2 -9.05 -10.86 -11.33
N TRP A 3 -9.35 -9.59 -11.10
CA TRP A 3 -9.57 -9.01 -9.77
C TRP A 3 -10.85 -9.56 -9.14
N LYS A 4 -10.82 -9.81 -7.83
CA LYS A 4 -11.97 -10.30 -7.06
C LYS A 4 -12.22 -9.43 -5.83
N PRO A 5 -13.45 -9.00 -5.57
CA PRO A 5 -13.80 -8.36 -4.30
C PRO A 5 -13.52 -9.29 -3.12
N ALA A 6 -12.89 -8.78 -2.06
CA ALA A 6 -12.57 -9.55 -0.87
C ALA A 6 -12.33 -8.64 0.35
N GLU A 7 -12.33 -9.27 1.53
CA GLU A 7 -11.77 -8.71 2.75
C GLU A 7 -10.40 -9.34 3.02
N PHE A 8 -9.42 -8.54 3.42
CA PHE A 8 -8.07 -9.02 3.73
C PHE A 8 -7.43 -8.21 4.85
N GLU A 9 -6.49 -8.84 5.54
CA GLU A 9 -5.72 -8.21 6.61
C GLU A 9 -4.60 -7.34 6.04
N VAL A 10 -4.47 -6.13 6.57
CA VAL A 10 -3.37 -5.22 6.29
C VAL A 10 -2.60 -5.00 7.59
N ALA A 11 -1.28 -5.09 7.53
CA ALA A 11 -0.45 -4.86 8.71
C ALA A 11 -0.38 -3.36 9.02
N THR A 12 -0.65 -3.01 10.28
CA THR A 12 -0.53 -1.65 10.82
C THR A 12 0.40 -1.67 12.04
N ASP A 13 0.84 -0.50 12.51
CA ASP A 13 1.53 -0.35 13.80
C ASP A 13 0.71 -0.87 14.99
N LEU A 14 -0.62 -0.74 14.93
CA LEU A 14 -1.55 -1.22 15.95
C LEU A 14 -1.87 -2.72 15.85
N GLY A 15 -1.37 -3.43 14.83
CA GLY A 15 -1.60 -4.86 14.62
C GLY A 15 -1.98 -5.19 13.18
N ALA A 16 -3.11 -5.85 12.99
CA ALA A 16 -3.69 -6.09 11.67
C ALA A 16 -5.09 -5.48 11.63
N CYS A 17 -5.44 -4.84 10.52
CA CYS A 17 -6.78 -4.32 10.28
C CYS A 17 -7.40 -5.01 9.07
N LEU A 18 -8.67 -5.40 9.18
CA LEU A 18 -9.42 -5.94 8.06
C LEU A 18 -9.83 -4.79 7.12
N ARG A 19 -9.49 -4.91 5.84
CA ARG A 19 -9.84 -3.95 4.78
C ARG A 19 -10.69 -4.62 3.72
N ARG A 20 -11.63 -3.86 3.16
CA ARG A 20 -12.41 -4.25 1.98
C ARG A 20 -11.74 -3.70 0.74
N GLY A 21 -11.62 -4.53 -0.29
CA GLY A 21 -11.02 -4.11 -1.54
C GLY A 21 -11.13 -5.16 -2.63
N GLU A 22 -10.19 -5.13 -3.55
CA GLU A 22 -10.06 -6.13 -4.60
C GLU A 22 -8.70 -6.82 -4.55
N ILE A 23 -8.69 -8.11 -4.83
CA ILE A 23 -7.50 -8.94 -4.79
C ILE A 23 -7.17 -9.47 -6.18
N LEU A 24 -5.89 -9.38 -6.53
CA LEU A 24 -5.23 -10.16 -7.56
C LEU A 24 -3.96 -10.75 -6.92
N PRO A 25 -3.96 -12.02 -6.48
CA PRO A 25 -2.87 -12.55 -5.67
C PRO A 25 -1.50 -12.40 -6.37
N PRO A 26 -0.45 -12.01 -5.63
CA PRO A 26 -0.41 -11.87 -4.16
C PRO A 26 -0.82 -10.49 -3.63
N PHE A 27 -1.48 -9.64 -4.42
CA PHE A 27 -1.80 -8.26 -4.05
C PHE A 27 -3.27 -8.00 -3.74
N GLY A 28 -3.50 -7.05 -2.84
CA GLY A 28 -4.78 -6.42 -2.58
C GLY A 28 -4.70 -4.91 -2.90
N VAL A 29 -5.81 -4.35 -3.36
CA VAL A 29 -6.02 -2.91 -3.56
C VAL A 29 -7.21 -2.50 -2.71
N HIS A 30 -7.04 -1.50 -1.86
CA HIS A 30 -8.10 -0.96 -1.03
C HIS A 30 -8.01 0.57 -0.92
N GLU A 31 -9.10 1.16 -0.46
CA GLU A 31 -9.17 2.57 -0.11
C GLU A 31 -8.88 2.72 1.39
N ASP A 32 -8.01 3.65 1.75
CA ASP A 32 -7.74 4.06 3.11
C ASP A 32 -8.30 5.47 3.34
N ASP A 33 -9.29 5.56 4.23
CA ASP A 33 -10.03 6.79 4.53
C ASP A 33 -9.41 7.52 5.73
N ASP A 34 -8.14 7.92 5.57
CA ASP A 34 -7.39 8.70 6.54
C ASP A 34 -7.29 10.19 6.14
N GLY A 35 -8.11 10.62 5.17
CA GLY A 35 -8.24 12.01 4.74
C GLY A 35 -7.19 12.49 3.74
N TRP A 36 -6.44 11.58 3.12
CA TRP A 36 -5.47 11.92 2.07
C TRP A 36 -6.14 12.16 0.72
N GLN A 37 -5.50 12.98 -0.13
CA GLN A 37 -5.99 13.23 -1.49
C GLN A 37 -5.91 11.99 -2.40
N MET A 38 -4.99 11.07 -2.09
CA MET A 38 -4.79 9.82 -2.81
C MET A 38 -5.03 8.66 -1.83
N PRO A 39 -6.27 8.13 -1.75
CA PRO A 39 -6.63 7.16 -0.70
C PRO A 39 -6.34 5.71 -1.11
N TRP A 40 -5.93 5.45 -2.35
CA TRP A 40 -5.79 4.07 -2.83
C TRP A 40 -4.43 3.48 -2.51
N VAL A 41 -4.43 2.29 -1.92
CA VAL A 41 -3.22 1.61 -1.45
C VAL A 41 -3.12 0.21 -2.04
N VAL A 42 -1.89 -0.19 -2.37
CA VAL A 42 -1.55 -1.56 -2.81
C VAL A 42 -0.86 -2.27 -1.65
N THR A 43 -1.38 -3.44 -1.28
CA THR A 43 -0.87 -4.29 -0.20
C THR A 43 -0.42 -5.64 -0.76
N HIS A 44 0.74 -6.10 -0.32
CA HIS A 44 1.20 -7.47 -0.52
C HIS A 44 0.58 -8.38 0.55
N LEU A 45 -0.31 -9.28 0.16
CA LEU A 45 -1.16 -10.05 1.07
C LEU A 45 -0.38 -11.02 1.99
N PRO A 46 0.63 -11.77 1.52
CA PRO A 46 1.40 -12.66 2.39
C PRO A 46 2.10 -11.95 3.56
N THR A 47 2.56 -10.71 3.34
CA THR A 47 3.34 -9.96 4.34
C THR A 47 2.55 -8.85 5.04
N GLY A 48 1.40 -8.46 4.47
CA GLY A 48 0.64 -7.29 4.89
C GLY A 48 1.32 -5.95 4.58
N CYS A 49 2.46 -5.94 3.88
CA CYS A 49 3.22 -4.73 3.58
C CYS A 49 2.57 -3.92 2.45
N MET A 50 2.63 -2.59 2.54
CA MET A 50 2.08 -1.69 1.53
C MET A 50 3.18 -1.12 0.63
N LEU A 51 2.82 -0.72 -0.58
CA LEU A 51 3.73 0.07 -1.42
C LEU A 51 3.98 1.45 -0.79
N PRO A 52 5.18 2.04 -0.94
CA PRO A 52 5.52 3.34 -0.33
C PRO A 52 4.97 4.54 -1.12
N CYS A 53 3.78 4.38 -1.71
CA CYS A 53 3.08 5.38 -2.49
C CYS A 53 1.57 5.13 -2.42
N ARG A 54 0.79 6.19 -2.61
CA ARG A 54 -0.67 6.12 -2.66
C ARG A 54 -1.18 6.63 -3.99
N PHE A 55 -2.25 6.04 -4.49
CA PHE A 55 -2.76 6.24 -5.84
C PHE A 55 -4.01 7.12 -5.85
N VAL A 56 -4.13 7.92 -6.91
CA VAL A 56 -5.25 8.86 -7.09
C VAL A 56 -6.60 8.15 -7.27
N ASN A 57 -6.60 6.91 -7.78
CA ASN A 57 -7.79 6.08 -7.94
C ASN A 57 -7.44 4.58 -7.95
N GLN A 58 -8.47 3.74 -7.85
CA GLN A 58 -8.32 2.28 -7.86
C GLN A 58 -7.64 1.75 -9.14
N ASP A 59 -7.96 2.34 -10.29
CA ASP A 59 -7.42 1.89 -11.58
C ASP A 59 -5.92 2.14 -11.69
N ALA A 60 -5.42 3.26 -11.16
CA ALA A 60 -3.99 3.55 -11.05
C ALA A 60 -3.27 2.55 -10.15
N ALA A 61 -3.88 2.17 -9.01
CA ALA A 61 -3.34 1.12 -8.13
C ALA A 61 -3.31 -0.27 -8.80
N LYS A 62 -4.36 -0.62 -9.55
CA LYS A 62 -4.43 -1.89 -10.32
C LYS A 62 -3.41 -1.92 -11.47
N LEU A 63 -3.20 -0.79 -12.14
CA LEU A 63 -2.16 -0.64 -13.16
C LEU A 63 -0.77 -0.87 -12.54
N ALA A 64 -0.51 -0.25 -11.40
CA ALA A 64 0.74 -0.45 -10.66
C ALA A 64 1.00 -1.94 -10.35
N VAL A 65 0.00 -2.68 -9.88
CA VAL A 65 0.11 -4.14 -9.65
C VAL A 65 0.50 -4.90 -10.92
N SER A 66 -0.04 -4.50 -12.08
CA SER A 66 0.28 -5.13 -13.36
C SER A 66 1.72 -4.85 -13.81
N GLU A 67 2.23 -3.65 -13.53
CA GLU A 67 3.60 -3.25 -13.85
C GLU A 67 4.62 -3.91 -12.90
N ILE A 68 4.28 -4.08 -11.61
CA ILE A 68 5.22 -4.64 -10.62
C ILE A 68 5.28 -6.15 -10.55
N ALA A 69 4.24 -6.84 -11.05
CA ALA A 69 4.27 -8.29 -11.22
C ALA A 69 5.46 -8.74 -12.09
N GLY A 70 6.03 -7.83 -12.90
CA GLY A 70 7.23 -8.07 -13.70
C GLY A 70 8.57 -7.93 -12.97
N PHE A 71 8.62 -7.39 -11.74
CA PHE A 71 9.88 -7.10 -11.05
C PHE A 71 10.50 -8.29 -10.31
N GLY A 72 9.76 -9.38 -10.07
CA GLY A 72 10.33 -10.57 -9.45
C GLY A 72 9.31 -11.46 -8.78
N ASP A 73 9.82 -12.47 -8.08
CA ASP A 73 9.03 -13.32 -7.21
C ASP A 73 8.67 -12.55 -5.94
N TRP A 74 7.37 -12.34 -5.75
CA TRP A 74 6.80 -11.65 -4.60
C TRP A 74 6.51 -12.60 -3.43
N ASP A 75 6.79 -13.89 -3.57
CA ASP A 75 6.66 -14.88 -2.50
C ASP A 75 7.81 -14.72 -1.47
N PHE A 76 7.63 -13.76 -0.56
CA PHE A 76 8.62 -13.42 0.47
C PHE A 76 8.32 -14.15 1.79
N ASP A 77 9.10 -15.19 2.09
CA ASP A 77 9.15 -15.81 3.43
C ASP A 77 9.96 -14.96 4.44
N GLU A 78 10.90 -14.13 3.96
CA GLU A 78 11.79 -13.29 4.77
C GLU A 78 11.62 -11.81 4.42
N ILE A 79 11.03 -11.05 5.36
CA ILE A 79 10.49 -9.70 5.13
C ILE A 79 11.57 -8.63 4.92
N ASP A 80 12.68 -8.65 5.66
CA ASP A 80 13.49 -7.43 5.79
C ASP A 80 14.52 -7.21 4.65
N ALA A 81 15.29 -8.23 4.29
CA ALA A 81 16.35 -8.09 3.27
C ALA A 81 15.78 -7.98 1.84
N ARG A 82 14.68 -8.70 1.58
CA ARG A 82 14.03 -8.70 0.26
C ARG A 82 13.14 -7.47 0.04
N ALA A 83 12.48 -6.93 1.07
CA ALA A 83 11.71 -5.70 0.95
C ALA A 83 12.58 -4.49 0.59
N ALA A 84 13.76 -4.36 1.19
CA ALA A 84 14.68 -3.27 0.86
C ALA A 84 15.21 -3.37 -0.58
N ALA A 85 15.58 -4.57 -1.03
CA ALA A 85 16.03 -4.81 -2.40
C ALA A 85 14.92 -4.52 -3.42
N LEU A 86 13.70 -4.96 -3.13
CA LEU A 86 12.53 -4.72 -3.97
C LEU A 86 12.16 -3.24 -4.03
N GLN A 87 12.20 -2.53 -2.91
CA GLN A 87 11.98 -1.08 -2.89
C GLN A 87 13.01 -0.35 -3.76
N ALA A 88 14.28 -0.74 -3.70
CA ALA A 88 15.31 -0.16 -4.55
C ALA A 88 15.04 -0.39 -6.05
N VAL A 89 14.55 -1.57 -6.42
CA VAL A 89 14.16 -1.90 -7.81
C VAL A 89 12.91 -1.15 -8.25
N MET A 90 11.94 -0.93 -7.35
CA MET A 90 10.68 -0.26 -7.66
C MET A 90 10.75 1.27 -7.64
N THR A 91 11.76 1.85 -6.96
CA THR A 91 11.87 3.30 -6.79
C THR A 91 11.81 4.07 -8.11
N PRO A 92 12.51 3.67 -9.19
CA PRO A 92 12.40 4.35 -10.49
C PRO A 92 10.97 4.33 -11.06
N THR A 93 10.27 3.19 -10.93
CA THR A 93 8.89 3.04 -11.42
C THR A 93 7.91 3.89 -10.61
N ILE A 94 8.11 3.99 -9.30
CA ILE A 94 7.31 4.88 -8.44
C ILE A 94 7.54 6.34 -8.86
N ASP A 95 8.78 6.73 -9.18
CA ASP A 95 9.08 8.07 -9.67
C ASP A 95 8.40 8.36 -11.02
N GLU A 96 8.34 7.37 -11.91
CA GLU A 96 7.60 7.48 -13.16
C GLU A 96 6.09 7.65 -12.93
N TRP A 97 5.49 6.92 -11.98
CA TRP A 97 4.08 7.11 -11.61
C TRP A 97 3.82 8.48 -11.02
N CYS A 98 4.69 8.96 -10.13
CA CYS A 98 4.61 10.31 -9.56
C CYS A 98 4.72 11.38 -10.65
N ALA A 99 5.66 11.25 -11.59
CA ALA A 99 5.80 12.17 -12.72
C ALA A 99 4.56 12.20 -13.63
N ARG A 100 3.81 11.09 -13.68
CA ARG A 100 2.53 10.98 -14.41
C ARG A 100 1.32 11.46 -13.61
N GLY A 101 1.49 11.86 -12.35
CA GLY A 101 0.40 12.23 -11.46
C GLY A 101 -0.52 11.07 -11.07
N LEU A 102 -0.03 9.83 -11.14
CA LEU A 102 -0.79 8.63 -10.79
C LEU A 102 -0.74 8.29 -9.31
N CYS A 103 0.36 8.66 -8.65
CA CYS A 103 0.56 8.46 -7.23
C CYS A 103 1.36 9.60 -6.61
N GLU A 104 1.29 9.68 -5.29
CA GLU A 104 2.22 10.46 -4.47
C GLU A 104 3.02 9.50 -3.62
N ARG A 105 4.33 9.76 -3.48
CA ARG A 105 5.15 9.06 -2.49
C ARG A 105 4.53 9.34 -1.13
N SER A 106 4.33 8.30 -0.34
CA SER A 106 3.90 8.48 1.05
C SER A 106 5.00 9.26 1.78
N THR A 107 4.69 10.46 2.26
CA THR A 107 5.64 11.34 2.96
C THR A 107 5.80 10.96 4.43
N ASP A 108 4.90 10.14 4.97
CA ASP A 108 5.01 9.52 6.29
C ASP A 108 5.90 8.28 6.27
N GLY A 109 7.16 8.51 5.87
CA GLY A 109 8.29 7.71 6.33
C GLY A 109 8.18 6.18 6.27
N LEU A 110 7.49 5.58 5.30
CA LEU A 110 7.48 4.13 5.12
C LEU A 110 8.88 3.66 4.70
N LYS A 111 9.70 3.27 5.68
CA LYS A 111 10.94 2.53 5.41
C LYS A 111 10.60 1.08 5.05
N PRO A 112 11.48 0.37 4.33
CA PRO A 112 11.28 -1.06 4.13
C PRO A 112 11.25 -1.76 5.50
N GLY A 113 10.15 -2.46 5.79
CA GLY A 113 9.88 -3.08 7.11
C GLY A 113 9.00 -2.25 8.05
N ASP A 114 8.68 -0.99 7.74
CA ASP A 114 7.77 -0.19 8.55
C ASP A 114 6.32 -0.66 8.35
N ARG A 115 5.73 -1.15 9.44
CA ARG A 115 4.27 -1.24 9.61
C ARG A 115 3.79 0.18 9.90
N ASP A 116 2.77 0.61 9.17
CA ASP A 116 2.40 2.02 9.00
C ASP A 116 2.48 2.85 10.28
N VAL A 117 3.14 4.02 10.22
CA VAL A 117 3.04 5.03 11.27
C VAL A 117 1.82 5.87 10.93
N ILE A 118 0.62 5.28 11.03
CA ILE A 118 -0.59 6.07 11.14
C ILE A 118 -0.58 6.62 12.56
N LYS A 119 0.07 7.78 12.73
CA LYS A 119 -0.20 8.62 13.90
C LYS A 119 -1.65 9.06 13.83
N HIS A 120 -2.55 8.24 14.37
CA HIS A 120 -3.81 8.69 14.92
C HIS A 120 -3.52 9.61 16.11
N GLN A 121 -2.96 10.79 15.85
CA GLN A 121 -2.94 11.87 16.82
C GLN A 121 -4.25 12.65 16.68
N GLU A 122 -5.15 12.33 17.61
CA GLU A 122 -6.10 13.25 18.24
C GLU A 122 -7.00 14.08 17.32
N ARG A 123 -8.07 13.48 16.79
CA ARG A 123 -9.25 14.26 16.38
C ARG A 123 -10.58 13.64 16.83
N PHE A 124 -10.63 13.20 18.09
CA PHE A 124 -11.88 13.07 18.85
C PHE A 124 -11.68 13.64 20.26
N LYS A 125 -11.41 14.95 20.35
CA LYS A 125 -11.70 15.75 21.53
C LYS A 125 -12.54 16.95 21.09
N GLY A 126 -13.77 17.01 21.60
CA GLY A 126 -14.78 18.00 21.25
C GLY A 126 -15.91 17.32 20.48
N GLY A 127 -17.03 16.95 21.07
CA GLY A 127 -17.58 17.30 22.37
C GLY A 127 -19.05 17.00 22.22
N ALA A 128 -19.51 15.94 22.86
CA ALA A 128 -20.93 15.81 23.12
C ALA A 128 -21.33 17.00 24.01
N SER A 129 -22.17 17.86 23.49
CA SER A 129 -23.00 18.80 24.24
C SER A 129 -24.33 18.89 23.51
#